data_AF-A0A844H3Y8-F1
#
_entry.id   AF-A0A844H3Y8-F1
#
_cell.length_a   1.000
_cell.length_b   1.000
_cell.length_c   1.000
_cell.angle_alpha   90.00
_cell.angle_beta   90.00
_cell.angle_gamma   90.00
#
_symmetry.space_group_name_H-M   'P 1'
#
loop_
_entity.id
_entity.type
_entity.pdbx_description
1 polymer ?
#
loop_
_entity_poly.entity_id
_entity_poly.type
_entity_poly.pdbx_seq_one_letter_code
_entity_poly.pdbx_strand_id
1 'polypeptide(L)'
;MFGLFRKPGKEIMTGENFSIETANHRLQYQAGGETLIVAFDDAARSVETPFIGRPTWGQKFYRSEGHSLLGVIARSNDWFRCAEVIRELETLSRSGFFGKFRKVVMTGCSMGGFAAGAFAPLAPNCTVIAMSPQATRDPRLVPWESRFPNGKVQNWNLPYGNAFAGIRSAGLAYVFFDSLNRQDLKHARILAAAAPVVLMPVPAGGHGVPPMLSQLGKLGDVTRAAIDGTLSRETFLRDMRERKQTARYYRILAREALYRGRNGAAIQVCDAGIRVSATTRPYAARLDAWS
;
A
#
# COMPACT_ATOMS: atom_id res chain seq x y z
N MET A 1 -15.77 -37.25 18.49
CA MET A 1 -14.33 -37.25 18.15
C MET A 1 -14.20 -36.91 16.66
N PHE A 2 -14.30 -35.63 16.30
CA PHE A 2 -14.18 -35.17 14.91
C PHE A 2 -12.73 -34.78 14.65
N GLY A 3 -12.03 -35.58 13.84
CA GLY A 3 -10.66 -35.35 13.45
C GLY A 3 -10.55 -34.20 12.45
N LEU A 4 -9.88 -33.12 12.86
CA LEU A 4 -9.41 -32.06 11.98
C LEU A 4 -8.23 -32.61 11.17
N PHE A 5 -8.43 -32.91 9.89
CA PHE A 5 -7.35 -33.24 8.98
C PHE A 5 -6.50 -32.00 8.71
N ARG A 6 -5.33 -31.94 9.37
CA ARG A 6 -4.24 -31.04 9.02
C ARG A 6 -3.50 -31.66 7.83
N LYS A 7 -3.53 -31.03 6.66
CA LYS A 7 -2.63 -31.40 5.55
C LYS A 7 -1.31 -30.64 5.70
N PRO A 8 -0.15 -31.33 5.74
CA PRO A 8 1.16 -30.69 5.72
C PRO A 8 1.44 -30.10 4.33
N GLY A 9 2.34 -29.11 4.29
CA GLY A 9 2.65 -28.27 3.14
C GLY A 9 2.86 -29.05 1.84
N LYS A 10 1.99 -28.80 0.86
CA LYS A 10 2.21 -29.18 -0.53
C LYS A 10 3.35 -28.34 -1.09
N GLU A 11 4.24 -28.96 -1.87
CA GLU A 11 5.12 -28.25 -2.79
C GLU A 11 4.28 -27.31 -3.67
N ILE A 12 4.54 -26.01 -3.57
CA ILE A 12 3.84 -24.99 -4.34
C ILE A 12 4.53 -24.89 -5.70
N MET A 13 4.04 -25.67 -6.66
CA MET A 13 4.42 -25.59 -8.08
C MET A 13 3.91 -24.26 -8.67
N THR A 14 4.70 -23.62 -9.52
CA THR A 14 4.45 -22.27 -10.08
C THR A 14 3.20 -22.14 -10.97
N GLY A 15 2.51 -23.25 -11.26
CA GLY A 15 1.40 -23.30 -12.22
C GLY A 15 0.00 -23.41 -11.62
N GLU A 16 -0.17 -23.72 -10.33
CA GLU A 16 -1.49 -23.89 -9.73
C GLU A 16 -1.85 -22.71 -8.82
N ASN A 17 -3.05 -22.17 -9.00
CA ASN A 17 -3.62 -21.20 -8.07
C ASN A 17 -3.75 -21.86 -6.68
N PHE A 18 -3.47 -21.11 -5.62
CA PHE A 18 -3.67 -21.61 -4.26
C PHE A 18 -4.28 -20.53 -3.35
N SER A 19 -4.89 -20.98 -2.27
CA SER A 19 -5.38 -20.12 -1.19
C SER A 19 -5.01 -20.73 0.15
N ILE A 20 -4.38 -19.94 1.01
CA ILE A 20 -4.06 -20.31 2.40
C ILE A 20 -4.89 -19.40 3.30
N GLU A 21 -5.76 -20.01 4.09
CA GLU A 21 -6.59 -19.32 5.07
C GLU A 21 -5.95 -19.46 6.46
N THR A 22 -5.79 -18.35 7.15
CA THR A 22 -5.45 -18.30 8.58
C THR A 22 -6.66 -17.81 9.36
N ALA A 23 -6.53 -17.62 10.68
CA ALA A 23 -7.63 -17.04 11.45
C ALA A 23 -8.01 -15.63 10.96
N ASN A 24 -7.00 -14.82 10.60
CA ASN A 24 -7.15 -13.39 10.33
C ASN A 24 -6.73 -12.94 8.92
N HIS A 25 -6.20 -13.83 8.07
CA HIS A 25 -5.76 -13.47 6.73
C HIS A 25 -6.05 -14.56 5.72
N ARG A 26 -6.12 -14.15 4.45
CA ARG A 26 -6.09 -15.04 3.30
C ARG A 26 -4.89 -14.68 2.44
N LEU A 27 -4.03 -15.64 2.15
CA LEU A 27 -3.04 -15.54 1.08
C LEU A 27 -3.64 -16.20 -0.15
N GLN A 28 -3.89 -15.41 -1.20
CA GLN A 28 -4.51 -15.89 -2.44
C GLN A 28 -3.55 -15.69 -3.61
N TYR A 29 -3.07 -16.78 -4.19
CA TYR A 29 -2.22 -16.77 -5.37
C TYR A 29 -3.01 -17.09 -6.64
N GLN A 30 -2.76 -16.29 -7.67
CA GLN A 30 -3.28 -16.47 -9.02
C GLN A 30 -2.12 -16.44 -10.01
N ALA A 31 -1.90 -17.55 -10.72
CA ALA A 31 -0.83 -17.68 -11.70
C ALA A 31 -1.07 -16.77 -12.91
N GLY A 32 0.01 -16.20 -13.45
CA GLY A 32 0.04 -15.31 -14.60
C GLY A 32 1.43 -15.33 -15.24
N GLY A 33 1.93 -14.17 -15.64
CA GLY A 33 3.26 -14.01 -16.23
C GLY A 33 4.40 -14.03 -15.21
N GLU A 34 5.60 -13.72 -15.69
CA GLU A 34 6.87 -13.82 -14.95
C GLU A 34 7.09 -12.73 -13.87
N THR A 35 6.19 -11.76 -13.79
CA THR A 35 6.20 -10.74 -12.72
C THR A 35 5.17 -11.11 -11.67
N LEU A 36 5.63 -11.30 -10.43
CA LEU A 36 4.77 -11.50 -9.27
C LEU A 36 4.50 -10.17 -8.57
N ILE A 37 3.22 -9.85 -8.43
CA ILE A 37 2.75 -8.77 -7.55
C ILE A 37 2.32 -9.38 -6.22
N VAL A 38 2.94 -8.94 -5.13
CA VAL A 38 2.53 -9.25 -3.76
C VAL A 38 1.76 -8.04 -3.22
N ALA A 39 0.43 -8.13 -3.20
CA ALA A 39 -0.46 -7.03 -2.88
C ALA A 39 -1.05 -7.18 -1.47
N PHE A 40 -0.75 -6.21 -0.60
CA PHE A 40 -1.23 -6.19 0.79
C PHE A 40 -2.46 -5.28 0.92
N ASP A 41 -3.50 -5.79 1.57
CA ASP A 41 -4.72 -5.03 1.86
C ASP A 41 -4.43 -3.77 2.69
N ASP A 42 -5.19 -2.71 2.43
CA ASP A 42 -5.21 -1.52 3.28
C ASP A 42 -6.18 -1.70 4.48
N ALA A 43 -6.01 -0.82 5.47
CA ALA A 43 -6.80 -0.88 6.70
C ALA A 43 -8.30 -0.63 6.47
N ALA A 44 -8.68 0.24 5.52
CA ALA A 44 -10.07 0.58 5.25
C ALA A 44 -10.81 -0.63 4.65
N ARG A 45 -10.19 -1.34 3.69
CA ARG A 45 -10.77 -2.56 3.09
C ARG A 45 -11.10 -3.63 4.11
N SER A 46 -10.28 -3.78 5.17
CA SER A 46 -10.52 -4.75 6.24
C SER A 46 -11.79 -4.45 7.06
N VAL A 47 -12.27 -3.20 7.04
CA VAL A 47 -13.45 -2.73 7.79
C VAL A 47 -14.66 -2.56 6.87
N GLU A 48 -14.44 -2.00 5.68
CA GLU A 48 -15.51 -1.54 4.77
C GLU A 48 -16.03 -2.65 3.84
N THR A 49 -15.24 -3.72 3.64
CA THR A 49 -15.57 -4.79 2.69
C THR A 49 -15.62 -6.15 3.39
N PRO A 50 -16.64 -6.98 3.12
CA PRO A 50 -16.69 -8.35 3.63
C PRO A 50 -15.40 -9.11 3.35
N PHE A 51 -14.93 -9.91 4.30
CA PHE A 51 -13.70 -10.68 4.14
C PHE A 51 -13.86 -11.87 3.16
N ILE A 52 -15.01 -12.54 3.24
CA ILE A 52 -15.33 -13.66 2.35
C ILE A 52 -15.57 -13.12 0.94
N GLY A 53 -14.91 -13.71 -0.05
CA GLY A 53 -15.02 -13.31 -1.46
C GLY A 53 -14.34 -12.01 -1.85
N ARG A 54 -13.72 -11.27 -0.91
CA ARG A 54 -13.01 -10.02 -1.22
C ARG A 54 -11.90 -10.26 -2.25
N PRO A 55 -11.89 -9.53 -3.39
CA PRO A 55 -10.77 -9.60 -4.30
C PRO A 55 -9.52 -8.98 -3.67
N THR A 56 -8.37 -9.39 -4.18
CA THR A 56 -7.09 -8.78 -3.82
C THR A 56 -7.09 -7.31 -4.25
N TRP A 57 -6.49 -6.43 -3.44
CA TRP A 57 -6.30 -5.03 -3.83
C TRP A 57 -5.61 -4.91 -5.20
N GLY A 58 -6.18 -4.12 -6.12
CA GLY A 58 -5.63 -3.96 -7.46
C GLY A 58 -5.80 -5.19 -8.39
N GLN A 59 -6.55 -6.22 -7.98
CA GLN A 59 -6.64 -7.49 -8.72
C GLN A 59 -6.99 -7.29 -10.18
N LYS A 60 -8.05 -6.53 -10.50
CA LYS A 60 -8.48 -6.33 -11.89
C LYS A 60 -7.37 -5.70 -12.75
N PHE A 61 -6.68 -4.67 -12.24
CA PHE A 61 -5.54 -4.05 -12.92
C PHE A 61 -4.37 -5.03 -13.12
N TYR A 62 -3.87 -5.66 -12.05
CA TYR A 62 -2.70 -6.55 -12.16
C TYR A 62 -2.96 -7.76 -13.04
N ARG A 63 -4.18 -8.30 -13.01
CA ARG A 63 -4.59 -9.41 -13.86
C ARG A 63 -4.75 -8.99 -15.32
N SER A 64 -5.25 -7.78 -15.61
CA SER A 64 -5.31 -7.29 -16.99
C SER A 64 -3.94 -7.02 -17.61
N GLU A 65 -2.93 -6.71 -16.80
CA GLU A 65 -1.53 -6.58 -17.22
C GLU A 65 -0.81 -7.95 -17.32
N GLY A 66 -1.53 -9.06 -17.09
CA GLY A 66 -1.00 -10.41 -17.21
C GLY A 66 -0.06 -10.83 -16.08
N HIS A 67 0.00 -10.12 -14.95
CA HIS A 67 0.90 -10.47 -13.84
C HIS A 67 0.39 -11.65 -13.02
N SER A 68 1.34 -12.40 -12.46
CA SER A 68 1.06 -13.30 -11.32
C SER A 68 0.75 -12.46 -10.08
N LEU A 69 -0.22 -12.87 -9.28
CA LEU A 69 -0.71 -12.07 -8.15
C LEU A 69 -0.82 -12.92 -6.89
N LEU A 70 -0.12 -12.53 -5.83
CA LEU A 70 -0.30 -13.01 -4.47
C LEU A 70 -0.93 -11.90 -3.63
N GLY A 71 -2.22 -12.02 -3.36
CA GLY A 71 -2.92 -11.16 -2.42
C GLY A 71 -2.71 -11.59 -0.99
N VAL A 72 -2.41 -10.65 -0.10
CA VAL A 72 -2.39 -10.84 1.36
C VAL A 72 -3.54 -10.02 1.94
N ILE A 73 -4.67 -10.69 2.11
CA ILE A 73 -5.97 -10.08 2.43
C ILE A 73 -6.18 -10.16 3.94
N ALA A 74 -6.46 -9.02 4.58
CA ALA A 74 -6.61 -8.94 6.02
C ALA A 74 -8.08 -8.94 6.44
N ARG A 75 -8.45 -9.81 7.38
CA ARG A 75 -9.79 -9.84 7.99
C ARG A 75 -10.02 -8.62 8.87
N SER A 76 -8.97 -8.12 9.51
CA SER A 76 -9.01 -6.97 10.41
C SER A 76 -7.79 -6.07 10.23
N ASN A 77 -7.85 -4.87 10.79
CA ASN A 77 -6.76 -3.89 10.79
C ASN A 77 -5.71 -4.26 11.84
N ASP A 78 -5.03 -5.38 11.63
CA ASP A 78 -4.03 -5.96 12.54
C ASP A 78 -2.58 -5.66 12.14
N TRP A 79 -2.39 -4.88 11.08
CA TRP A 79 -1.08 -4.47 10.57
C TRP A 79 -0.19 -5.65 10.15
N PHE A 80 -0.79 -6.79 9.80
CA PHE A 80 -0.05 -8.02 9.49
C PHE A 80 0.89 -8.44 10.63
N ARG A 81 0.47 -8.15 11.87
CA ARG A 81 1.22 -8.47 13.11
C ARG A 81 0.70 -9.75 13.76
N CYS A 82 0.07 -10.61 12.98
CA CYS A 82 -0.28 -11.97 13.37
C CYS A 82 0.88 -12.94 13.06
N ALA A 83 1.23 -13.82 14.00
CA ALA A 83 2.30 -14.79 13.80
C ALA A 83 2.00 -15.82 12.69
N GLU A 84 0.71 -16.10 12.41
CA GLU A 84 0.29 -17.05 11.38
C GLU A 84 0.62 -16.53 9.98
N VAL A 85 0.19 -15.31 9.63
CA VAL A 85 0.46 -14.72 8.30
C VAL A 85 1.95 -14.55 8.05
N ILE A 86 2.71 -14.17 9.09
CA ILE A 86 4.18 -14.07 9.01
C ILE A 86 4.78 -15.43 8.66
N ARG A 87 4.36 -16.49 9.36
CA ARG A 87 4.88 -17.85 9.14
C ARG A 87 4.53 -18.40 7.76
N GLU A 88 3.33 -18.11 7.25
CA GLU A 88 2.94 -18.53 5.91
C GLU A 88 3.79 -17.83 4.83
N LEU A 89 4.00 -16.52 4.97
CA LEU A 89 4.87 -15.77 4.06
C LEU A 89 6.34 -16.24 4.14
N GLU A 90 6.85 -16.55 5.32
CA GLU A 90 8.17 -17.16 5.51
C GLU A 90 8.27 -18.58 4.92
N THR A 91 7.17 -19.33 4.94
CA THR A 91 7.10 -20.67 4.34
C THR A 91 7.14 -20.57 2.81
N LEU A 92 6.41 -19.62 2.22
CA LEU A 92 6.55 -19.28 0.80
C LEU A 92 7.99 -18.91 0.45
N SER A 93 8.62 -18.04 1.25
CA SER A 93 10.01 -17.64 1.02
C SER A 93 10.98 -18.82 1.08
N ARG A 94 10.92 -19.65 2.13
CA ARG A 94 11.80 -20.82 2.30
C ARG A 94 11.58 -21.91 1.25
N SER A 95 10.38 -22.03 0.70
CA SER A 95 10.09 -22.96 -0.42
C SER A 95 10.66 -22.49 -1.78
N GLY A 96 11.27 -21.30 -1.83
CA GLY A 96 11.77 -20.70 -3.07
C GLY A 96 10.67 -20.12 -3.96
N PHE A 97 9.43 -19.98 -3.47
CA PHE A 97 8.29 -19.49 -4.26
C PHE A 97 8.59 -18.16 -4.97
N PHE A 98 9.13 -17.17 -4.24
CA PHE A 98 9.44 -15.86 -4.81
C PHE A 98 10.58 -15.92 -5.86
N GLY A 99 11.51 -16.86 -5.72
CA GLY A 99 12.65 -17.04 -6.63
C GLY A 99 12.27 -17.61 -8.00
N LYS A 100 11.01 -18.04 -8.19
CA LYS A 100 10.52 -18.56 -9.47
C LYS A 100 10.10 -17.47 -10.46
N PHE A 101 10.10 -16.21 -10.04
CA PHE A 101 9.66 -15.07 -10.85
C PHE A 101 10.85 -14.23 -11.27
N ARG A 102 10.80 -13.68 -12.48
CA ARG A 102 11.82 -12.75 -12.98
C ARG A 102 11.85 -11.45 -12.19
N LYS A 103 10.68 -11.03 -11.70
CA LYS A 103 10.50 -9.80 -10.92
C LYS A 103 9.45 -10.03 -9.83
N VAL A 104 9.75 -9.56 -8.62
CA VAL A 104 8.80 -9.50 -7.51
C VAL A 104 8.55 -8.04 -7.16
N VAL A 105 7.28 -7.67 -7.03
CA VAL A 105 6.86 -6.33 -6.61
C VAL A 105 6.01 -6.44 -5.36
N MET A 106 6.42 -5.83 -4.26
CA MET A 106 5.61 -5.72 -3.04
C MET A 106 4.88 -4.39 -3.05
N THR A 107 3.56 -4.40 -2.88
CA THR A 107 2.74 -3.19 -3.05
C THR A 107 1.59 -3.12 -2.05
N GLY A 108 1.21 -1.91 -1.67
CA GLY A 108 0.05 -1.66 -0.84
C GLY A 108 -0.09 -0.21 -0.41
N CYS A 109 -1.20 0.10 0.27
CA CYS A 109 -1.51 1.43 0.78
C CYS A 109 -1.70 1.44 2.30
N SER A 110 -1.22 2.49 2.99
CA SER A 110 -1.32 2.65 4.44
C SER A 110 -0.74 1.43 5.19
N MET A 111 -1.57 0.66 5.88
CA MET A 111 -1.23 -0.63 6.48
C MET A 111 -0.54 -1.59 5.49
N GLY A 112 -1.05 -1.70 4.27
CA GLY A 112 -0.44 -2.51 3.21
C GLY A 112 0.86 -1.92 2.68
N GLY A 113 1.02 -0.59 2.72
CA GLY A 113 2.26 0.08 2.35
C GLY A 113 3.37 -0.16 3.38
N PHE A 114 3.01 -0.21 4.67
CA PHE A 114 3.91 -0.69 5.73
C PHE A 114 4.34 -2.14 5.45
N ALA A 115 3.39 -3.03 5.19
CA ALA A 115 3.67 -4.45 4.94
C ALA A 115 4.58 -4.67 3.73
N ALA A 116 4.33 -3.96 2.63
CA ALA A 116 5.15 -4.02 1.42
C ALA A 116 6.62 -3.70 1.68
N GLY A 117 6.92 -2.70 2.52
CA GLY A 117 8.29 -2.40 2.93
C GLY A 117 8.84 -3.38 3.97
N ALA A 118 8.02 -3.78 4.95
CA ALA A 118 8.44 -4.63 6.05
C ALA A 118 8.77 -6.06 5.62
N PHE A 119 8.02 -6.62 4.68
CA PHE A 119 8.20 -7.99 4.19
C PHE A 119 9.15 -8.11 2.99
N ALA A 120 9.73 -7.01 2.50
CA ALA A 120 10.72 -7.01 1.43
C ALA A 120 11.86 -8.05 1.60
N PRO A 121 12.37 -8.37 2.82
CA PRO A 121 13.39 -9.41 2.99
C PRO A 121 12.97 -10.82 2.54
N LEU A 122 11.66 -11.10 2.40
CA LEU A 122 11.17 -12.40 1.93
C LEU A 122 11.42 -12.63 0.43
N ALA A 123 11.60 -11.55 -0.33
CA ALA A 123 12.00 -11.56 -1.73
C ALA A 123 13.06 -10.47 -1.96
N PRO A 124 14.34 -10.74 -1.62
CA PRO A 124 15.42 -9.78 -1.81
C PRO A 124 15.49 -9.27 -3.26
N ASN A 125 15.91 -8.02 -3.43
CA ASN A 125 15.93 -7.30 -4.71
C ASN A 125 14.55 -7.02 -5.34
N CYS A 126 13.44 -7.22 -4.61
CA CYS A 126 12.11 -6.83 -5.08
C CYS A 126 11.98 -5.31 -5.29
N THR A 127 10.99 -4.92 -6.10
CA THR A 127 10.51 -3.53 -6.14
C THR A 127 9.47 -3.32 -5.05
N VAL A 128 9.56 -2.24 -4.28
CA VAL A 128 8.53 -1.86 -3.31
C VAL A 128 7.74 -0.65 -3.84
N ILE A 129 6.42 -0.74 -3.86
CA ILE A 129 5.50 0.34 -4.18
C ILE A 129 4.65 0.61 -2.93
N ALA A 130 5.11 1.54 -2.09
CA ALA A 130 4.48 1.83 -0.81
C ALA A 130 3.73 3.16 -0.88
N MET A 131 2.39 3.11 -0.82
CA MET A 131 1.54 4.31 -0.86
C MET A 131 1.05 4.70 0.54
N SER A 132 1.29 5.94 0.94
CA SER A 132 1.03 6.45 2.29
C SER A 132 1.54 5.54 3.43
N PRO A 133 2.76 4.95 3.36
CA PRO A 133 3.18 3.96 4.33
C PRO A 133 3.51 4.57 5.69
N GLN A 134 3.42 3.74 6.72
CA GLN A 134 4.11 3.97 7.98
C GLN A 134 5.41 3.17 7.99
N ALA A 135 6.47 3.72 8.59
CA ALA A 135 7.71 2.97 8.80
C ALA A 135 7.51 1.87 9.87
N THR A 136 6.76 2.19 10.92
CA THR A 136 6.32 1.27 11.96
C THR A 136 5.16 1.93 12.72
N ARG A 137 4.42 1.13 13.50
CA ARG A 137 3.45 1.64 14.47
C ARG A 137 3.81 1.26 15.91
N ASP A 138 5.06 0.83 16.12
CA ASP A 138 5.63 0.62 17.45
C ASP A 138 5.66 1.95 18.24
N PRO A 139 4.89 2.09 19.33
CA PRO A 139 4.83 3.33 20.10
C PRO A 139 6.17 3.72 20.75
N ARG A 140 7.11 2.78 20.88
CA ARG A 140 8.47 3.05 21.39
C ARG A 140 9.31 3.85 20.39
N LEU A 141 9.07 3.64 19.09
CA LEU A 141 9.84 4.26 18.00
C LEU A 141 9.13 5.48 17.42
N VAL A 142 7.79 5.46 17.39
CA VAL A 142 6.97 6.54 16.84
C VAL A 142 5.92 7.04 17.84
N PRO A 143 6.31 7.53 19.03
CA PRO A 143 5.35 7.98 20.06
C PRO A 143 4.47 9.15 19.59
N TRP A 144 4.92 9.90 18.59
CA TRP A 144 4.21 11.01 17.96
C TRP A 144 3.07 10.60 17.02
N GLU A 145 2.91 9.30 16.77
CA GLU A 145 2.01 8.77 15.76
C GLU A 145 0.73 8.21 16.39
N SER A 146 -0.30 9.03 16.49
CA SER A 146 -1.56 8.74 17.20
C SER A 146 -2.72 8.27 16.31
N ARG A 147 -2.55 8.25 14.98
CA ARG A 147 -3.67 8.11 14.03
C ARG A 147 -4.34 6.73 13.99
N PHE A 148 -3.61 5.66 14.31
CA PHE A 148 -4.09 4.28 14.14
C PHE A 148 -4.00 3.51 15.47
N PRO A 149 -5.04 3.59 16.33
CA PRO A 149 -5.04 2.93 17.62
C PRO A 149 -4.92 1.40 17.49
N ASN A 150 -5.56 0.80 16.47
CA ASN A 150 -5.47 -0.63 16.20
C ASN A 150 -4.03 -1.08 15.94
N GLY A 151 -3.19 -0.25 15.32
CA GLY A 151 -1.77 -0.55 15.14
C GLY A 151 -0.97 -0.43 16.42
N LYS A 152 -1.36 0.47 17.34
CA LYS A 152 -0.65 0.69 18.61
C LYS A 152 -0.70 -0.52 19.55
N VAL A 153 -1.77 -1.31 19.50
CA VAL A 153 -1.98 -2.48 20.36
C VAL A 153 -1.35 -3.77 19.83
N GLN A 154 -0.79 -3.75 18.62
CA GLN A 154 -0.20 -4.94 18.01
C GLN A 154 1.15 -5.33 18.62
N ASN A 155 1.56 -6.59 18.42
CA ASN A 155 2.87 -7.06 18.82
C ASN A 155 3.97 -6.63 17.81
N TRP A 156 4.70 -5.58 18.15
CA TRP A 156 5.80 -5.05 17.34
C TRP A 156 7.13 -5.77 17.54
N ASN A 157 7.22 -6.74 18.48
CA ASN A 157 8.41 -7.57 18.67
C ASN A 157 8.47 -8.77 17.71
N LEU A 158 7.36 -9.10 17.01
CA LEU A 158 7.39 -10.11 15.96
C LEU A 158 8.33 -9.67 14.80
N PRO A 159 8.84 -10.62 14.00
CA PRO A 159 9.58 -10.30 12.77
C PRO A 159 8.82 -9.32 11.86
N TYR A 160 9.55 -8.59 11.01
CA TYR A 160 8.99 -7.63 10.05
C TYR A 160 8.14 -6.52 10.71
N GLY A 161 8.46 -6.11 11.95
CA GLY A 161 7.78 -5.02 12.66
C GLY A 161 8.21 -3.61 12.24
N ASN A 162 9.19 -3.50 11.34
CA ASN A 162 9.78 -2.24 10.97
C ASN A 162 10.09 -2.21 9.47
N ALA A 163 9.31 -1.45 8.70
CA ALA A 163 9.50 -1.26 7.27
C ALA A 163 10.82 -0.54 6.96
N PHE A 164 11.37 0.29 7.85
CA PHE A 164 12.72 0.84 7.65
C PHE A 164 13.79 -0.26 7.59
N ALA A 165 13.65 -1.29 8.43
CA ALA A 165 14.59 -2.41 8.41
C ALA A 165 14.35 -3.30 7.19
N GLY A 166 13.10 -3.63 6.90
CA GLY A 166 12.75 -4.53 5.79
C GLY A 166 13.09 -3.96 4.41
N ILE A 167 12.79 -2.68 4.17
CA ILE A 167 12.90 -2.05 2.84
C ILE A 167 14.35 -1.99 2.32
N ARG A 168 15.34 -2.16 3.20
CA ARG A 168 16.76 -2.25 2.83
C ARG A 168 17.09 -3.47 1.98
N SER A 169 16.24 -4.50 1.99
CA SER A 169 16.38 -5.67 1.12
C SER A 169 15.77 -5.47 -0.27
N ALA A 170 15.08 -4.34 -0.51
CA ALA A 170 14.52 -4.01 -1.81
C ALA A 170 15.62 -3.55 -2.79
N GLY A 171 15.46 -3.87 -4.06
CA GLY A 171 16.32 -3.34 -5.13
C GLY A 171 15.98 -1.88 -5.46
N LEU A 172 14.70 -1.52 -5.32
CA LEU A 172 14.20 -0.16 -5.48
C LEU A 172 12.88 0.00 -4.73
N ALA A 173 12.70 1.12 -4.04
CA ALA A 173 11.45 1.41 -3.35
C ALA A 173 10.88 2.78 -3.73
N TYR A 174 9.64 2.83 -4.22
CA TYR A 174 8.88 4.06 -4.43
C TYR A 174 7.96 4.30 -3.23
N VAL A 175 8.17 5.43 -2.54
CA VAL A 175 7.34 5.84 -1.40
C VAL A 175 6.50 7.03 -1.79
N PHE A 176 5.20 6.80 -1.99
CA PHE A 176 4.22 7.84 -2.31
C PHE A 176 3.59 8.35 -1.02
N PHE A 177 3.49 9.66 -0.81
CA PHE A 177 2.97 10.20 0.44
C PHE A 177 2.44 11.63 0.28
N ASP A 178 1.51 12.05 1.14
CA ASP A 178 1.12 13.45 1.21
C ASP A 178 2.16 14.27 1.99
N SER A 179 2.92 15.10 1.28
CA SER A 179 3.96 15.93 1.90
C SER A 179 3.43 17.08 2.75
N LEU A 180 2.13 17.40 2.68
CA LEU A 180 1.49 18.36 3.58
C LEU A 180 0.95 17.69 4.84
N ASN A 181 0.72 16.37 4.83
CA ASN A 181 0.37 15.66 6.04
C ASN A 181 1.63 15.47 6.92
N ARG A 182 1.64 16.04 8.12
CA ARG A 182 2.84 16.06 8.99
C ARG A 182 3.30 14.66 9.37
N GLN A 183 2.37 13.75 9.65
CA GLN A 183 2.70 12.39 10.06
C GLN A 183 3.21 11.55 8.87
N ASP A 184 2.59 11.66 7.69
CA ASP A 184 3.08 10.98 6.48
C ASP A 184 4.47 11.45 6.08
N LEU A 185 4.72 12.77 6.13
CA LEU A 185 6.06 13.32 5.88
C LEU A 185 7.12 12.77 6.86
N LYS A 186 6.77 12.58 8.13
CA LYS A 186 7.70 11.98 9.12
C LYS A 186 8.01 10.52 8.78
N HIS A 187 7.01 9.70 8.46
CA HIS A 187 7.25 8.31 8.05
C HIS A 187 8.03 8.21 6.75
N ALA A 188 7.72 9.03 5.75
CA ALA A 188 8.45 9.07 4.50
C ALA A 188 9.93 9.43 4.72
N ARG A 189 10.23 10.36 5.64
CA ARG A 189 11.61 10.70 6.01
C ARG A 189 12.35 9.56 6.70
N ILE A 190 11.67 8.83 7.60
CA ILE A 190 12.25 7.62 8.21
C ILE A 190 12.60 6.61 7.11
N LEU A 191 11.65 6.29 6.24
CA LEU A 191 11.87 5.35 5.15
C LEU A 191 12.95 5.82 4.18
N ALA A 192 13.03 7.11 3.85
CA ALA A 192 14.07 7.65 2.97
C ALA A 192 15.49 7.56 3.53
N ALA A 193 15.63 7.42 4.86
CA ALA A 193 16.93 7.13 5.46
C ALA A 193 17.36 5.67 5.24
N ALA A 194 16.46 4.80 4.76
CA ALA A 194 16.82 3.51 4.20
C ALA A 194 17.19 3.68 2.71
N ALA A 195 18.26 3.01 2.27
CA ALA A 195 18.59 2.90 0.86
C ALA A 195 18.01 1.59 0.31
N PRO A 196 17.53 1.51 -0.96
CA PRO A 196 17.39 2.56 -1.99
C PRO A 196 15.93 3.06 -2.17
N VAL A 197 15.58 4.19 -1.56
CA VAL A 197 14.20 4.74 -1.56
C VAL A 197 14.08 6.03 -2.39
N VAL A 198 13.08 6.07 -3.27
CA VAL A 198 12.67 7.23 -4.06
C VAL A 198 11.38 7.82 -3.49
N LEU A 199 11.46 9.06 -3.02
CA LEU A 199 10.33 9.80 -2.47
C LEU A 199 9.46 10.44 -3.56
N MET A 200 8.18 10.11 -3.56
CA MET A 200 7.15 10.52 -4.52
C MET A 200 6.04 11.34 -3.85
N PRO A 201 6.28 12.63 -3.55
CA PRO A 201 5.33 13.44 -2.78
C PRO A 201 4.09 13.82 -3.60
N VAL A 202 2.93 13.79 -2.95
CA VAL A 202 1.62 14.18 -3.49
C VAL A 202 0.99 15.21 -2.54
N PRO A 203 1.41 16.49 -2.59
CA PRO A 203 0.97 17.51 -1.63
C PRO A 203 -0.55 17.71 -1.67
N ALA A 204 -1.22 17.62 -0.51
CA ALA A 204 -2.68 17.62 -0.39
C ALA A 204 -3.38 16.47 -1.17
N GLY A 205 -2.71 15.32 -1.28
CA GLY A 205 -3.32 14.06 -1.74
C GLY A 205 -4.18 13.38 -0.67
N GLY A 206 -3.89 13.64 0.61
CA GLY A 206 -4.46 13.01 1.78
C GLY A 206 -3.74 11.71 2.18
N HIS A 207 -4.04 11.22 3.39
CA HIS A 207 -3.61 9.90 3.85
C HIS A 207 -4.38 8.81 3.10
N GLY A 208 -3.89 8.47 1.92
CA GLY A 208 -4.57 7.65 0.91
C GLY A 208 -4.31 8.27 -0.45
N VAL A 209 -3.09 8.09 -0.94
CA VAL A 209 -2.64 8.56 -2.27
C VAL A 209 -3.38 7.91 -3.44
N PRO A 210 -3.74 6.60 -3.43
CA PRO A 210 -4.37 5.98 -4.59
C PRO A 210 -5.66 6.68 -5.05
N PRO A 211 -6.58 7.11 -4.17
CA PRO A 211 -7.73 7.91 -4.59
C PRO A 211 -7.40 9.25 -5.27
N MET A 212 -6.31 9.94 -4.88
CA MET A 212 -5.87 11.17 -5.58
C MET A 212 -5.36 10.82 -6.99
N LEU A 213 -4.49 9.82 -7.11
CA LEU A 213 -3.99 9.37 -8.41
C LEU A 213 -5.11 8.83 -9.30
N SER A 214 -6.11 8.18 -8.72
CA SER A 214 -7.30 7.70 -9.43
C SER A 214 -8.11 8.88 -9.97
N GLN A 215 -8.37 9.93 -9.19
CA GLN A 215 -9.07 11.12 -9.68
C GLN A 215 -8.33 11.87 -10.79
N LEU A 216 -7.00 11.77 -10.82
CA LEU A 216 -6.18 12.27 -11.92
C LEU A 216 -6.13 11.35 -13.14
N GLY A 217 -6.69 10.14 -13.05
CA GLY A 217 -6.58 9.12 -14.10
C GLY A 217 -5.17 8.53 -14.23
N LYS A 218 -4.26 8.76 -13.27
CA LYS A 218 -2.84 8.40 -13.34
C LYS A 218 -2.44 7.16 -12.54
N LEU A 219 -3.33 6.61 -11.70
CA LEU A 219 -2.99 5.48 -10.80
C LEU A 219 -2.45 4.25 -11.55
N GLY A 220 -3.08 3.89 -12.68
CA GLY A 220 -2.64 2.79 -13.54
C GLY A 220 -1.24 3.01 -14.09
N ASP A 221 -1.03 4.14 -14.76
CA ASP A 221 0.23 4.45 -15.45
C ASP A 221 1.40 4.61 -14.48
N VAL A 222 1.17 5.27 -13.33
CA VAL A 222 2.17 5.38 -12.27
C VAL A 222 2.54 4.01 -11.71
N THR A 223 1.57 3.13 -11.48
CA THR A 223 1.85 1.80 -10.94
C THR A 223 2.56 0.92 -11.96
N ARG A 224 2.15 0.95 -13.24
CA ARG A 224 2.83 0.25 -14.33
C ARG A 224 4.28 0.69 -14.46
N ALA A 225 4.53 2.00 -14.55
CA ALA A 225 5.89 2.54 -14.65
C ALA A 225 6.75 2.19 -13.43
N ALA A 226 6.15 2.14 -12.22
CA ALA A 226 6.87 1.70 -11.02
C ALA A 226 7.22 0.20 -11.07
N ILE A 227 6.29 -0.66 -11.54
CA ILE A 227 6.54 -2.10 -11.77
C ILE A 227 7.68 -2.27 -12.78
N ASP A 228 7.64 -1.53 -13.88
CA ASP A 228 8.63 -1.64 -14.96
C ASP A 228 10.00 -1.07 -14.58
N GLY A 229 10.07 -0.20 -13.57
CA GLY A 229 11.28 0.50 -13.19
C GLY A 229 11.56 1.74 -14.04
N THR A 230 10.55 2.24 -14.75
CA THR A 230 10.63 3.37 -15.69
C THR A 230 10.03 4.67 -15.12
N LEU A 231 9.52 4.64 -13.88
CA LEU A 231 8.88 5.80 -13.25
C LEU A 231 9.90 6.90 -12.93
N SER A 232 9.89 7.98 -13.72
CA SER A 232 10.65 9.19 -13.43
C SER A 232 9.99 10.02 -12.32
N ARG A 233 10.80 10.39 -11.32
CA ARG A 233 10.39 11.31 -10.27
C ARG A 233 10.06 12.70 -10.82
N GLU A 234 10.85 13.19 -11.77
CA GLU A 234 10.69 14.51 -12.38
C GLU A 234 9.36 14.61 -13.12
N THR A 235 9.04 13.62 -13.96
CA THR A 235 7.77 13.55 -14.68
C THR A 235 6.60 13.41 -13.71
N PHE A 236 6.72 12.53 -12.71
CA PHE A 236 5.69 12.38 -11.68
C PHE A 236 5.38 13.71 -10.95
N LEU A 237 6.40 14.47 -10.54
CA LEU A 237 6.21 15.75 -9.85
C LEU A 237 5.54 16.81 -10.72
N ARG A 238 5.82 16.78 -12.04
CA ARG A 238 5.16 17.66 -13.02
C ARG A 238 3.67 17.32 -13.11
N ASP A 239 3.37 16.04 -13.28
CA ASP A 239 2.00 15.52 -13.35
C ASP A 239 1.21 15.80 -12.08
N MET A 240 1.85 15.74 -10.92
CA MET A 240 1.17 16.06 -9.67
C MET A 240 0.68 17.50 -9.61
N ARG A 241 1.13 18.44 -10.45
CA ARG A 241 0.55 19.80 -10.53
C ARG A 241 -0.93 19.79 -10.92
N GLU A 242 -1.37 18.82 -11.70
CA GLU A 242 -2.76 18.65 -12.13
C GLU A 242 -3.72 18.37 -10.96
N ARG A 243 -3.22 17.94 -9.78
CA ARG A 243 -4.05 17.75 -8.58
C ARG A 243 -4.91 18.96 -8.23
N LYS A 244 -4.46 20.18 -8.56
CA LYS A 244 -5.20 21.45 -8.37
C LYS A 244 -6.50 21.53 -9.16
N GLN A 245 -6.72 20.62 -10.10
CA GLN A 245 -7.96 20.50 -10.88
C GLN A 245 -8.98 19.58 -10.17
N THR A 246 -8.62 18.96 -9.05
CA THR A 246 -9.50 18.04 -8.31
C THR A 246 -10.12 18.74 -7.09
N ALA A 247 -11.40 18.48 -6.82
CA ALA A 247 -12.05 18.92 -5.58
C ALA A 247 -11.36 18.34 -4.33
N ARG A 248 -10.80 17.14 -4.42
CA ARG A 248 -10.06 16.50 -3.32
C ARG A 248 -8.87 17.32 -2.88
N TYR A 249 -8.11 17.91 -3.80
CA TYR A 249 -6.97 18.75 -3.44
C TYR A 249 -7.39 19.89 -2.51
N TYR A 250 -8.44 20.63 -2.85
CA TYR A 250 -8.93 21.73 -2.02
C TYR A 250 -9.49 21.23 -0.69
N ARG A 251 -10.24 20.12 -0.69
CA ARG A 251 -10.76 19.52 0.55
C ARG A 251 -9.63 19.15 1.52
N ILE A 252 -8.59 18.49 1.02
CA ILE A 252 -7.45 18.10 1.85
C ILE A 252 -6.65 19.33 2.27
N LEU A 253 -6.42 20.30 1.37
CA LEU A 253 -5.70 21.52 1.68
C LEU A 253 -6.41 22.38 2.74
N ALA A 254 -7.74 22.49 2.68
CA ALA A 254 -8.55 23.19 3.68
C ALA A 254 -8.44 22.50 5.04
N ARG A 255 -8.55 21.17 5.07
CA ARG A 255 -8.34 20.37 6.28
C ARG A 255 -6.96 20.59 6.88
N GLU A 256 -5.92 20.59 6.05
CA GLU A 256 -4.54 20.85 6.47
C GLU A 256 -4.35 22.30 6.98
N ALA A 257 -5.07 23.28 6.43
CA ALA A 257 -5.08 24.65 6.94
C ALA A 257 -5.77 24.74 8.32
N LEU A 258 -6.90 24.06 8.52
CA LEU A 258 -7.60 23.99 9.81
C LEU A 258 -6.73 23.35 10.89
N TYR A 259 -6.06 22.23 10.60
CA TYR A 259 -5.12 21.60 11.54
C TYR A 259 -3.94 22.50 11.93
N ARG A 260 -3.68 23.57 11.18
CA ARG A 260 -2.64 24.57 11.46
C ARG A 260 -3.20 25.86 12.05
N GLY A 261 -4.49 25.91 12.41
CA GLY A 261 -5.17 27.11 12.93
C GLY A 261 -5.32 28.25 11.91
N ARG A 262 -5.16 27.96 10.61
CA ARG A 262 -5.25 28.96 9.53
C ARG A 262 -6.65 29.04 8.96
N ASN A 263 -7.62 29.45 9.80
CA ASN A 263 -9.05 29.43 9.44
C ASN A 263 -9.38 30.29 8.21
N GLY A 264 -8.80 31.50 8.10
CA GLY A 264 -9.00 32.36 6.93
C GLY A 264 -8.50 31.71 5.62
N ALA A 265 -7.35 31.04 5.66
CA ALA A 265 -6.84 30.30 4.51
C ALA A 265 -7.72 29.08 4.18
N ALA A 266 -8.28 28.40 5.18
CA ALA A 266 -9.20 27.30 4.96
C ALA A 266 -10.46 27.75 4.20
N ILE A 267 -11.04 28.90 4.56
CA ILE A 267 -12.19 29.50 3.86
C ILE A 267 -11.83 29.81 2.40
N GLN A 268 -10.72 30.51 2.17
CA GLN A 268 -10.25 30.85 0.82
C GLN A 268 -10.04 29.61 -0.06
N VAL A 269 -9.51 28.53 0.52
CA VAL A 269 -9.30 27.25 -0.17
C VAL A 269 -10.63 26.57 -0.48
N CYS A 270 -11.61 26.60 0.44
CA CYS A 270 -12.95 26.09 0.19
C CYS A 270 -13.63 26.83 -0.97
N ASP A 271 -13.57 28.17 -0.99
CA ASP A 271 -14.13 28.99 -2.08
C ASP A 271 -13.49 28.65 -3.43
N ALA A 272 -12.17 28.46 -3.46
CA ALA A 272 -11.46 28.02 -4.65
C ALA A 272 -11.91 26.61 -5.09
N GLY A 273 -12.11 25.70 -4.13
CA GLY A 273 -12.59 24.34 -4.39
C GLY A 273 -14.01 24.29 -4.97
N ILE A 274 -14.91 25.17 -4.52
CA ILE A 274 -16.27 25.29 -5.07
C ILE A 274 -16.21 25.69 -6.55
N ARG A 275 -15.39 26.70 -6.90
CA ARG A 275 -15.21 27.13 -8.30
C ARG A 275 -14.67 26.03 -9.21
N VAL A 276 -13.73 25.23 -8.71
CA VAL A 276 -13.21 24.07 -9.47
C VAL A 276 -14.26 22.98 -9.60
N SER A 277 -15.00 22.67 -8.54
CA SER A 277 -16.04 21.62 -8.57
C SER A 277 -17.21 21.99 -9.49
N ALA A 278 -17.52 23.28 -9.65
CA ALA A 278 -18.54 23.76 -10.58
C ALA A 278 -18.15 23.59 -12.07
N THR A 279 -16.86 23.44 -12.36
CA THR A 279 -16.31 23.35 -13.74
C THR A 279 -15.82 21.95 -14.09
N THR A 280 -15.72 21.04 -13.12
CA THR A 280 -15.31 19.65 -13.32
C THR A 280 -16.52 18.72 -13.22
N ARG A 281 -16.71 17.85 -14.22
CA ARG A 281 -17.73 16.79 -14.15
C ARG A 281 -17.50 15.94 -12.89
N PRO A 282 -18.55 15.50 -12.18
CA PRO A 282 -18.40 14.58 -11.05
C PRO A 282 -17.66 13.32 -11.54
N TYR A 283 -16.50 13.05 -10.94
CA TYR A 283 -15.71 11.86 -11.23
C TYR A 283 -16.42 10.64 -10.64
N ALA A 284 -17.13 9.88 -11.48
CA ALA A 284 -17.55 8.52 -11.16
C ALA A 284 -16.28 7.64 -11.10
N ALA A 285 -16.06 7.02 -9.96
CA ALA A 285 -14.77 6.49 -9.55
C ALA A 285 -14.22 5.36 -10.45
N ARG A 286 -13.01 5.50 -11.00
CA ARG A 286 -12.21 4.35 -11.50
C ARG A 286 -11.48 3.60 -10.37
N LEU A 287 -11.88 3.80 -9.10
CA LEU A 287 -11.42 2.89 -8.05
C LEU A 287 -11.95 1.47 -8.31
N ASP A 288 -13.06 1.29 -9.02
CA ASP A 288 -13.62 -0.03 -9.41
C ASP A 288 -12.67 -0.92 -10.22
N ALA A 289 -11.64 -0.34 -10.86
CA ALA A 289 -10.57 -1.12 -11.52
C ALA A 289 -9.50 -1.63 -10.53
N TRP A 290 -9.54 -1.13 -9.30
CA TRP A 290 -8.62 -1.40 -8.18
C TRP A 290 -9.33 -1.98 -6.94
N SER A 291 -10.67 -1.90 -6.88
CA SER A 291 -11.56 -2.42 -5.85
C SER A 291 -11.64 -3.94 -5.84
#